data_AF-A0A7C3GU83-F1
#
_entry.id   AF-A0A7C3GU83-F1
#
_cell.length_a   1.000
_cell.length_b   1.000
_cell.length_c   1.000
_cell.angle_alpha   90.00
_cell.angle_beta   90.00
_cell.angle_gamma   90.00
#
_symmetry.space_group_name_H-M   'P 1'
#
loop_
_entity.id
_entity.type
_entity.pdbx_description
1 polymer ?
#
loop_
_entity_poly.entity_id
_entity_poly.type
_entity_poly.pdbx_seq_one_letter_code
_entity_poly.pdbx_strand_id
1 'polypeptide(L)'
;MAIVSVRVSMKQKNFDKGFTLLELLIAMLILSVGLLSLTKFQSSIMRSNILAKERTKAIAFAQDGIEEQRSYLLRLTDNSKLGGLSVNEVDVKLQLDNESLYRTTRFTRQQKITKLPNGDIEIAMEVSWPDLDKDDGSASEATRIYLTSLISRQAINDAVAKLKLQPSVSFSCFGGSPPDLAGKC
;
A
#
# COMPACT_ATOMS: atom_id res chain seq x y z
N MET A 1 52.57 -59.44 19.03
CA MET A 1 51.24 -58.94 18.60
C MET A 1 51.41 -58.37 17.20
N ALA A 2 51.02 -59.12 16.17
CA ALA A 2 51.28 -58.74 14.77
C ALA A 2 50.03 -58.07 14.18
N ILE A 3 50.19 -56.88 13.62
CA ILE A 3 49.11 -56.14 12.94
C ILE A 3 49.08 -56.62 11.48
N VAL A 4 47.98 -57.27 11.09
CA VAL A 4 47.72 -57.67 9.70
C VAL A 4 47.23 -56.45 8.92
N SER A 5 47.98 -56.05 7.89
CA SER A 5 47.60 -54.96 6.98
C SER A 5 46.80 -55.53 5.81
N VAL A 6 45.53 -55.16 5.72
CA VAL A 6 44.68 -55.47 4.57
C VAL A 6 44.77 -54.31 3.58
N ARG A 7 45.35 -54.54 2.40
CA ARG A 7 45.29 -53.59 1.28
C ARG A 7 44.07 -53.88 0.42
N VAL A 8 43.12 -52.95 0.41
CA VAL A 8 42.00 -52.96 -0.55
C VAL A 8 42.51 -52.47 -1.89
N SER A 9 42.60 -53.36 -2.87
CA SER A 9 42.94 -53.01 -4.25
C SER A 9 41.67 -52.57 -4.99
N MET A 10 41.46 -51.26 -5.08
CA MET A 10 40.38 -50.71 -5.89
C MET A 10 40.75 -50.84 -7.37
N LYS A 11 40.09 -51.78 -8.06
CA LYS A 11 40.24 -51.97 -9.51
C LYS A 11 39.58 -50.79 -10.23
N GLN A 12 40.40 -49.83 -10.64
CA GLN A 12 39.95 -48.63 -11.31
C GLN A 12 39.38 -49.00 -12.69
N LYS A 13 38.05 -48.89 -12.80
CA LYS A 13 37.32 -49.15 -14.03
C LYS A 13 37.52 -47.93 -14.93
N ASN A 14 38.45 -48.02 -15.88
CA ASN A 14 38.59 -46.99 -16.91
C ASN A 14 37.31 -47.02 -17.75
N PHE A 15 36.47 -45.98 -17.61
CA PHE A 15 35.37 -45.75 -18.52
C PHE A 15 35.93 -45.05 -19.75
N ASP A 16 35.89 -45.75 -20.87
CA ASP A 16 36.42 -45.28 -22.14
C ASP A 16 35.68 -44.04 -22.64
N LYS A 17 36.50 -43.06 -23.03
CA LYS A 17 36.14 -41.73 -23.51
C LYS A 17 35.65 -41.84 -24.96
N GLY A 18 34.35 -41.70 -25.17
CA GLY A 18 33.76 -41.71 -26.51
C GLY A 18 32.63 -40.70 -26.64
N PHE A 19 32.90 -39.62 -27.39
CA PHE A 19 31.95 -38.61 -27.89
C PHE A 19 31.32 -37.62 -26.90
N THR A 20 32.17 -36.82 -26.25
CA THR A 20 31.77 -35.66 -25.46
C THR A 20 31.35 -34.44 -26.29
N LEU A 21 31.70 -34.36 -27.59
CA LEU A 21 31.45 -33.18 -28.40
C LEU A 21 29.98 -33.06 -28.81
N LEU A 22 29.37 -34.15 -29.28
CA LEU A 22 27.95 -34.17 -29.62
C LEU A 22 27.07 -34.04 -28.37
N GLU A 23 27.47 -34.68 -27.28
CA GLU A 23 26.78 -34.58 -25.99
C GLU A 23 26.80 -33.16 -25.43
N LEU A 24 27.94 -32.47 -25.50
CA LEU A 24 28.04 -31.07 -25.12
C LEU A 24 27.22 -30.16 -26.04
N LEU A 25 27.19 -30.45 -27.34
CA LEU A 25 26.38 -29.69 -28.30
C LEU A 25 24.89 -29.83 -27.99
N ILE A 26 24.42 -31.05 -27.69
CA ILE A 26 23.03 -31.31 -27.29
C ILE A 26 22.74 -30.69 -25.91
N ALA A 27 23.67 -30.78 -24.96
CA ALA A 27 23.52 -30.14 -23.64
C ALA A 27 23.42 -28.62 -23.76
N MET A 28 24.24 -27.99 -24.59
CA MET A 28 24.16 -26.56 -24.88
C MET A 28 22.85 -26.20 -25.58
N LEU A 29 22.38 -27.01 -26.54
CA LEU A 29 21.09 -26.81 -27.20
C LEU A 29 19.93 -26.81 -26.19
N ILE A 30 19.87 -27.83 -25.32
CA ILE A 30 18.84 -27.95 -24.28
C ILE A 30 18.93 -26.77 -23.30
N LEU A 31 20.15 -26.41 -22.87
CA LEU A 31 20.40 -25.27 -21.99
C LEU A 31 19.89 -23.96 -22.62
N SER A 32 20.18 -23.72 -23.90
CA SER A 32 19.72 -22.53 -24.61
C SER A 32 18.20 -22.44 -24.66
N VAL A 33 17.48 -23.54 -24.92
CA VAL A 33 16.01 -23.57 -24.88
C VAL A 33 15.48 -23.34 -23.47
N GLY A 34 16.14 -23.91 -22.45
CA GLY A 34 15.82 -23.69 -21.04
C GLY A 34 15.93 -22.22 -20.62
N LEU A 35 17.03 -21.55 -20.99
CA LEU A 35 17.25 -20.13 -20.70
C LEU A 35 16.21 -19.23 -21.39
N LEU A 36 15.79 -19.57 -22.61
CA LEU A 36 14.74 -18.83 -23.32
C LEU A 36 13.39 -18.91 -22.61
N SER A 37 13.11 -20.06 -21.98
CA SER A 37 11.92 -20.26 -21.16
C SER A 37 11.99 -19.46 -19.85
N LEU A 38 13.17 -19.38 -19.23
CA LEU A 38 13.42 -18.59 -18.03
C LEU A 38 13.17 -17.09 -18.25
N THR A 39 13.57 -16.55 -19.40
CA THR A 39 13.33 -15.13 -19.73
C THR A 39 11.84 -14.78 -19.73
N LYS A 40 10.99 -15.66 -20.28
CA LYS A 40 9.52 -15.46 -20.27
C LYS A 40 8.97 -15.49 -18.84
N PHE A 41 9.44 -16.43 -18.03
CA PHE A 41 9.06 -16.53 -16.63
C PHE A 41 9.46 -15.28 -15.82
N GLN A 42 10.69 -14.79 -16.02
CA GLN A 42 11.18 -13.58 -15.39
C GLN A 42 10.33 -12.35 -15.75
N SER A 43 9.88 -12.24 -17.01
CA SER A 43 8.95 -11.18 -17.44
C SER A 43 7.62 -11.26 -16.70
N SER A 44 7.05 -12.46 -16.54
CA SER A 44 5.81 -12.66 -15.78
C SER A 44 5.94 -12.24 -14.32
N ILE A 45 7.05 -12.59 -13.67
CA ILE A 45 7.32 -12.17 -12.28
C ILE A 45 7.43 -10.66 -12.20
N MET A 46 8.15 -10.03 -13.13
CA MET A 46 8.33 -8.58 -13.13
C MET A 46 6.99 -7.84 -13.24
N ARG A 47 6.10 -8.29 -14.14
CA ARG A 47 4.73 -7.74 -14.28
C ARG A 47 3.93 -7.89 -12.98
N SER A 48 3.96 -9.09 -12.39
CA SER A 48 3.28 -9.33 -11.11
C SER A 48 3.79 -8.42 -9.99
N ASN A 49 5.09 -8.14 -9.96
CA ASN A 49 5.68 -7.23 -8.97
C ASN A 49 5.25 -5.78 -9.19
N ILE A 50 5.11 -5.33 -10.44
CA ILE A 50 4.62 -3.98 -10.75
C ILE A 50 3.17 -3.85 -10.29
N LEU A 51 2.31 -4.79 -10.70
CA LEU A 51 0.90 -4.81 -10.30
C LEU A 51 0.71 -4.85 -8.79
N ALA A 52 1.50 -5.67 -8.09
CA ALA A 52 1.47 -5.73 -6.62
C ALA A 52 1.86 -4.39 -5.99
N LYS A 53 2.90 -3.72 -6.51
CA LYS A 53 3.32 -2.39 -6.03
C LYS A 53 2.25 -1.33 -6.26
N GLU A 54 1.59 -1.35 -7.40
CA GLU A 54 0.49 -0.42 -7.70
C GLU A 54 -0.69 -0.64 -6.76
N ARG A 55 -1.07 -1.90 -6.52
CA ARG A 55 -2.12 -2.24 -5.54
C ARG A 55 -1.79 -1.77 -4.14
N THR A 56 -0.56 -2.00 -3.66
CA THR A 56 -0.14 -1.54 -2.33
C THR A 56 -0.21 -0.01 -2.23
N LYS A 57 0.20 0.71 -3.28
CA LYS A 57 0.09 2.18 -3.31
C LYS A 57 -1.36 2.65 -3.36
N ALA A 58 -2.21 2.00 -4.15
CA ALA A 58 -3.63 2.32 -4.20
C ALA A 58 -4.30 2.13 -2.84
N ILE A 59 -3.96 1.04 -2.13
CA ILE A 59 -4.45 0.77 -0.78
C ILE A 59 -3.98 1.85 0.19
N ALA A 60 -2.69 2.20 0.17
CA ALA A 60 -2.17 3.28 1.01
C ALA A 60 -2.89 4.61 0.72
N PHE A 61 -3.04 4.97 -0.55
CA PHE A 61 -3.77 6.17 -0.97
C PHE A 61 -5.24 6.18 -0.53
N ALA A 62 -5.90 5.02 -0.58
CA ALA A 62 -7.26 4.85 -0.09
C ALA A 62 -7.35 4.99 1.44
N GLN A 63 -6.38 4.41 2.16
CA GLN A 63 -6.28 4.49 3.62
C GLN A 63 -6.03 5.93 4.09
N ASP A 64 -5.11 6.64 3.44
CA ASP A 64 -4.82 8.04 3.73
C ASP A 64 -6.08 8.90 3.55
N GLY A 65 -6.88 8.64 2.52
CA GLY A 65 -8.16 9.32 2.31
C GLY A 65 -9.20 9.06 3.39
N ILE A 66 -9.33 7.80 3.83
CA ILE A 66 -10.25 7.46 4.92
C ILE A 66 -9.80 8.16 6.22
N GLU A 67 -8.50 8.20 6.50
CA GLU A 67 -7.97 8.84 7.71
C GLU A 67 -8.14 10.36 7.68
N GLU A 68 -7.96 11.00 6.52
CA GLU A 68 -8.24 12.42 6.35
C GLU A 68 -9.71 12.74 6.61
N GLN A 69 -10.63 11.94 6.05
CA GLN A 69 -12.06 12.08 6.32
C GLN A 69 -12.40 11.84 7.80
N ARG A 70 -11.78 10.83 8.43
CA ARG A 70 -11.96 10.54 9.85
C ARG A 70 -11.52 11.71 10.71
N SER A 71 -10.34 12.26 10.46
CA SER A 71 -9.81 13.43 11.15
C SER A 71 -10.74 14.65 10.98
N TYR A 72 -11.22 14.87 9.76
CA TYR A 72 -12.18 15.93 9.47
C TYR A 72 -13.48 15.78 10.28
N LEU A 73 -14.07 14.58 10.30
CA LEU A 73 -15.30 14.30 11.05
C LEU A 73 -15.13 14.46 12.58
N LEU A 74 -13.98 14.09 13.13
CA LEU A 74 -13.68 14.29 14.55
C LEU A 74 -13.59 15.79 14.89
N ARG A 75 -12.89 16.58 14.07
CA ARG A 75 -12.77 18.05 14.26
C ARG A 75 -14.11 18.78 14.18
N LEU A 76 -15.05 18.29 13.38
CA LEU A 76 -16.41 18.84 13.32
C LEU A 76 -17.22 18.56 14.60
N THR A 77 -16.86 17.54 15.37
CA THR A 77 -17.57 17.15 16.59
C THR A 77 -17.16 17.98 17.81
N ASP A 78 -15.89 18.40 17.92
CA ASP A 78 -15.41 19.20 19.06
C ASP A 78 -15.98 20.63 19.08
N ASN A 79 -16.28 21.20 17.92
CA ASN A 79 -16.68 22.60 17.78
C ASN A 79 -18.20 22.80 17.80
N SER A 80 -18.94 22.21 18.76
CA SER A 80 -20.34 22.55 19.12
C SER A 80 -21.29 23.02 18.00
N LYS A 81 -21.13 22.48 16.80
CA LYS A 81 -21.98 22.64 15.60
C LYS A 81 -22.45 21.29 15.08
N LEU A 82 -22.28 20.22 15.88
CA LEU A 82 -22.91 18.92 15.64
C LEU A 82 -24.43 18.92 15.94
N GLY A 83 -25.02 20.08 16.25
CA GLY A 83 -26.46 20.31 16.16
C GLY A 83 -26.93 20.74 14.75
N GLY A 84 -26.00 21.01 13.81
CA GLY A 84 -26.31 21.61 12.51
C GLY A 84 -25.83 20.84 11.28
N LEU A 85 -25.11 19.73 11.43
CA LEU A 85 -24.82 18.85 10.31
C LEU A 85 -25.99 17.89 10.12
N SER A 86 -26.96 18.34 9.33
CA SER A 86 -27.89 17.44 8.65
C SER A 86 -27.08 16.58 7.69
N VAL A 87 -26.58 15.43 8.17
CA VAL A 87 -26.02 14.35 7.34
C VAL A 87 -27.16 13.61 6.64
N ASN A 88 -28.02 14.36 5.96
CA ASN A 88 -29.01 13.82 5.04
C ASN A 88 -28.57 14.00 3.59
N GLU A 89 -27.60 14.89 3.31
CA GLU A 89 -26.98 15.04 2.00
C GLU A 89 -25.76 15.94 2.16
N VAL A 90 -24.72 15.50 2.88
CA VAL A 90 -23.44 16.19 2.76
C VAL A 90 -22.68 15.52 1.63
N ASP A 91 -22.97 16.00 0.43
CA ASP A 91 -21.99 16.14 -0.64
C ASP A 91 -20.82 16.97 -0.07
N VAL A 92 -20.02 16.40 0.83
CA VAL A 92 -18.73 16.98 1.14
C VAL A 92 -17.88 16.68 -0.09
N LYS A 93 -18.01 17.53 -1.11
CA LYS A 93 -16.91 17.89 -2.00
C LYS A 93 -15.86 18.61 -1.15
N LEU A 94 -15.29 17.91 -0.17
CA LEU A 94 -13.94 18.22 0.25
C LEU A 94 -13.13 17.96 -1.02
N GLN A 95 -12.50 19.00 -1.57
CA GLN A 95 -11.45 18.89 -2.55
C GLN A 95 -10.26 18.19 -1.89
N LEU A 96 -10.45 16.93 -1.55
CA LEU A 96 -9.41 15.95 -1.41
C LEU A 96 -8.75 15.88 -2.78
N ASP A 97 -7.43 15.89 -2.81
CA ASP A 97 -6.62 15.49 -3.95
C ASP A 97 -7.16 14.14 -4.44
N ASN A 98 -8.09 14.22 -5.38
CA ASN A 98 -8.81 13.09 -5.93
C ASN A 98 -7.97 12.39 -7.00
N GLU A 99 -6.82 12.98 -7.31
CA GLU A 99 -5.81 12.47 -8.20
C GLU A 99 -4.44 12.55 -7.51
N SER A 100 -3.78 11.41 -7.36
CA SER A 100 -2.36 11.36 -6.99
C SER A 100 -1.56 10.74 -8.12
N LEU A 101 -0.48 11.42 -8.50
CA LEU A 101 0.48 10.97 -9.51
C LEU A 101 1.64 10.26 -8.82
N TYR A 102 1.71 8.92 -8.94
CA TYR A 102 2.88 8.17 -8.49
C TYR A 102 3.72 7.73 -9.68
N ARG A 103 4.84 8.44 -9.91
CA ARG A 103 5.82 8.29 -11.01
C ARG A 103 5.25 8.46 -12.42
N THR A 104 4.17 7.76 -12.75
CA THR A 104 3.51 7.72 -14.08
C THR A 104 2.06 7.29 -13.99
N THR A 105 1.66 6.58 -12.93
CA THR A 105 0.28 6.09 -12.74
C THR A 105 -0.54 7.14 -12.01
N ARG A 106 -1.70 7.47 -12.56
CA ARG A 106 -2.68 8.34 -11.93
C ARG A 106 -3.69 7.50 -11.16
N PHE A 107 -3.82 7.77 -9.87
CA PHE A 107 -4.82 7.14 -9.01
C PHE A 107 -5.95 8.12 -8.81
N THR A 108 -7.17 7.71 -9.14
CA THR A 108 -8.38 8.50 -8.91
C THR A 108 -9.17 7.88 -7.77
N ARG A 109 -9.68 8.70 -6.83
CA ARG A 109 -10.52 8.23 -5.73
C ARG A 109 -11.92 8.83 -5.74
N GLN A 110 -12.90 8.04 -5.29
CA GLN A 110 -14.28 8.46 -5.08
C GLN A 110 -14.73 8.03 -3.68
N GLN A 111 -15.46 8.91 -3.00
CA GLN A 111 -15.90 8.70 -1.62
C GLN A 111 -17.42 8.76 -1.53
N LYS A 112 -18.01 7.87 -0.73
CA LYS A 112 -19.41 7.90 -0.36
C LYS A 112 -19.53 7.81 1.15
N ILE A 113 -20.05 8.87 1.77
CA ILE A 113 -20.29 8.92 3.22
C ILE A 113 -21.78 8.66 3.43
N THR A 114 -22.13 7.59 4.13
CA THR A 114 -23.52 7.24 4.44
C THR A 114 -23.71 7.22 5.95
N LYS A 115 -24.74 7.88 6.46
CA LYS A 115 -25.13 7.77 7.86
C LYS A 115 -26.06 6.58 8.04
N LEU A 116 -25.69 5.66 8.93
CA LEU A 116 -26.50 4.48 9.23
C LEU A 116 -27.64 4.84 10.21
N PRO A 117 -28.74 4.06 10.22
CA PRO A 117 -29.88 4.29 11.11
C PRO A 117 -29.53 4.25 12.60
N ASN A 118 -28.48 3.51 12.97
CA ASN A 118 -27.96 3.42 14.33
C ASN A 118 -27.15 4.67 14.76
N GLY A 119 -26.93 5.62 13.85
CA GLY A 119 -26.16 6.84 14.09
C GLY A 119 -24.66 6.70 13.81
N ASP A 120 -24.20 5.55 13.35
CA ASP A 120 -22.82 5.35 12.87
C ASP A 120 -22.64 5.97 11.48
N ILE A 121 -21.38 6.22 11.12
CA ILE A 121 -21.01 6.78 9.82
C ILE A 121 -20.22 5.71 9.05
N GLU A 122 -20.69 5.37 7.87
CA GLU A 122 -19.98 4.53 6.90
C GLU A 122 -19.28 5.41 5.87
N ILE A 123 -18.00 5.16 5.68
CA ILE A 123 -17.16 5.78 4.66
C ILE A 123 -16.75 4.68 3.68
N ALA A 124 -17.28 4.74 2.47
CA ALA A 124 -16.84 3.91 1.36
C ALA A 124 -15.87 4.71 0.48
N MET A 125 -14.69 4.14 0.24
CA MET A 125 -13.65 4.68 -0.61
C MET A 125 -13.41 3.74 -1.79
N GLU A 126 -13.59 4.23 -2.99
CA GLU A 126 -13.23 3.55 -4.24
C GLU A 126 -11.99 4.21 -4.82
N VAL A 127 -10.97 3.43 -5.13
CA VAL A 127 -9.77 3.91 -5.83
C VAL A 127 -9.61 3.16 -7.14
N SER A 128 -9.41 3.92 -8.22
CA SER A 128 -9.31 3.45 -9.60
C SER A 128 -8.01 3.94 -10.23
N TRP A 129 -7.30 3.08 -10.94
CA TRP A 129 -6.11 3.45 -11.72
C TRP A 129 -6.04 2.66 -13.03
N PRO A 130 -5.46 3.24 -14.10
CA PRO A 130 -5.34 2.55 -15.38
C PRO A 130 -4.33 1.41 -15.29
N ASP A 131 -4.61 0.29 -15.96
CA ASP A 131 -3.64 -0.76 -16.20
C ASP A 131 -2.65 -0.30 -17.30
N LEU A 132 -1.37 -0.20 -16.95
CA LEU A 132 -0.33 0.31 -17.85
C LEU A 132 0.12 -0.72 -18.90
N ASP A 133 -0.27 -2.00 -18.76
CA ASP A 133 0.16 -3.08 -19.67
C ASP A 133 -0.77 -3.27 -20.88
N LYS A 134 -1.92 -2.57 -20.92
CA LYS A 134 -2.90 -2.63 -22.02
C LYS A 134 -2.70 -1.47 -23.00
N ASP A 135 -1.77 -1.65 -23.94
CA ASP A 135 -1.51 -0.75 -25.08
C ASP A 135 -2.49 -0.97 -26.26
N ASP A 136 -3.71 -1.47 -26.02
CA ASP A 136 -4.64 -1.85 -27.09
C ASP A 136 -5.54 -0.70 -27.59
N GLY A 137 -5.35 0.53 -27.10
CA GLY A 137 -6.15 1.69 -27.52
C GLY A 137 -7.64 1.59 -27.18
N SER A 138 -8.05 0.48 -26.55
CA SER A 138 -9.34 0.33 -25.89
C SER A 138 -9.27 1.14 -24.61
N ALA A 139 -10.33 1.89 -24.28
CA ALA A 139 -10.39 2.72 -23.08
C ALA A 139 -9.89 1.90 -21.88
N SER A 140 -8.74 2.30 -21.33
CA SER A 140 -7.96 1.52 -20.38
C SER A 140 -8.85 0.97 -19.26
N GLU A 141 -8.96 -0.35 -19.20
CA GLU A 141 -9.76 -1.02 -18.18
C GLU A 141 -9.11 -0.74 -16.82
N ALA A 142 -9.68 0.21 -16.07
CA ALA A 142 -9.10 0.66 -14.83
C ALA A 142 -9.31 -0.39 -13.73
N THR A 143 -8.22 -0.74 -13.04
CA THR A 143 -8.30 -1.60 -11.85
C THR A 143 -8.87 -0.78 -10.70
N ARG A 144 -9.81 -1.36 -9.96
CA ARG A 144 -10.51 -0.71 -8.85
C ARG A 144 -10.37 -1.49 -7.55
N ILE A 145 -10.27 -0.78 -6.43
CA ILE A 145 -10.35 -1.34 -5.08
C ILE A 145 -11.41 -0.59 -4.28
N TYR A 146 -12.08 -1.31 -3.37
CA TYR A 146 -13.08 -0.77 -2.47
C TYR A 146 -12.62 -0.97 -1.04
N LEU A 147 -12.55 0.12 -0.27
CA LEU A 147 -12.38 0.08 1.18
C LEU A 147 -13.65 0.64 1.83
N THR A 148 -14.13 -0.04 2.86
CA THR A 148 -15.20 0.48 3.72
C THR A 148 -14.66 0.66 5.14
N SER A 149 -15.04 1.77 5.77
CA SER A 149 -14.70 2.09 7.15
C SER A 149 -15.96 2.51 7.89
N LEU A 150 -16.17 1.91 9.06
CA LEU A 150 -17.27 2.23 9.95
C LEU A 150 -16.74 3.01 11.14
N ILE A 151 -17.32 4.19 11.37
CA ILE A 151 -17.03 5.03 12.52
C ILE A 151 -18.24 4.98 13.44
N SER A 152 -18.07 4.29 14.58
CA SER A 152 -19.11 4.21 15.59
C SER A 152 -19.30 5.55 16.30
N ARG A 153 -20.56 5.91 16.54
CA ARG A 153 -20.90 7.11 17.32
C ARG A 153 -20.34 7.07 18.74
N GLN A 154 -20.26 5.90 19.38
CA GLN A 154 -19.69 5.76 20.71
C GLN A 154 -18.18 6.06 20.72
N ALA A 155 -17.45 5.55 19.71
CA ALA A 155 -16.03 5.82 19.57
C ALA A 155 -15.73 7.31 19.35
N ILE A 156 -16.60 8.03 18.62
CA ILE A 156 -16.51 9.48 18.47
C ILE A 156 -16.72 10.17 19.82
N ASN A 157 -17.78 9.80 20.56
CA ASN A 157 -18.08 10.40 21.86
C ASN A 157 -16.92 10.17 22.87
N ASP A 158 -16.32 8.99 22.88
CA ASP A 158 -15.18 8.66 23.73
C ASP A 158 -13.91 9.44 23.34
N ALA A 159 -13.66 9.61 22.04
CA ALA A 159 -12.55 10.42 21.54
C ALA A 159 -12.70 11.89 21.93
N VAL A 160 -13.90 12.44 21.79
CA VAL A 160 -14.24 13.82 22.19
C VAL A 160 -14.13 14.00 23.70
N ALA A 161 -14.61 13.02 24.49
CA ALA A 161 -14.46 13.05 25.94
C ALA A 161 -12.98 13.06 26.35
N LYS A 162 -12.13 12.26 25.70
CA LYS A 162 -10.68 12.27 25.92
C LYS A 162 -10.01 13.57 25.48
N LEU A 163 -10.47 14.20 24.40
CA LEU A 163 -9.94 15.48 23.94
C LEU A 163 -10.29 16.62 24.90
N LYS A 164 -11.51 16.61 25.46
CA LYS A 164 -11.96 17.55 26.50
C LYS A 164 -11.23 17.38 27.84
N LEU A 165 -10.66 16.21 28.10
CA LEU A 165 -9.88 15.91 29.31
C LEU A 165 -8.39 16.24 29.16
N GLN A 166 -7.92 16.67 27.99
CA GLN A 166 -6.57 17.21 27.87
C GLN A 166 -6.58 18.61 28.49
N PRO A 167 -5.80 18.89 29.56
CA PRO A 167 -5.67 20.24 30.04
C PRO A 167 -5.15 21.08 28.88
N SER A 168 -5.84 22.18 28.58
CA SER A 168 -5.35 23.19 27.66
C SER A 168 -3.91 23.49 28.05
N VAL A 169 -2.96 23.10 27.20
CA VAL A 169 -1.57 23.49 27.36
C VAL A 169 -1.55 25.00 27.17
N SER A 170 -1.76 25.72 28.27
CA SER A 170 -1.41 27.13 28.38
C SER A 170 0.09 27.16 28.18
N PHE A 171 0.51 27.60 27.00
CA PHE A 171 1.88 28.01 26.76
C PHE A 171 2.17 29.17 27.72
N SER A 172 2.62 28.85 28.94
CA SER A 172 3.22 29.83 29.81
C SER A 172 4.55 30.20 29.19
N CYS A 173 4.66 31.44 28.69
CA CYS A 173 5.91 32.03 28.22
C CYS A 173 7.02 31.72 29.23
N PHE A 174 7.94 30.84 28.84
CA PHE A 174 9.08 30.50 29.69
C PHE A 174 10.06 31.67 29.63
N GLY A 175 10.26 32.28 30.79
CA GLY A 175 10.93 33.56 30.95
C GLY A 175 12.35 33.59 30.40
N GLY A 176 12.64 34.69 29.72
CA GLY A 176 13.95 35.05 29.20
C GLY A 176 13.84 36.14 28.14
N SER A 177 13.20 37.27 28.45
CA SER A 177 13.19 38.44 27.56
C SER A 177 14.53 39.19 27.67
N PRO A 178 15.22 39.49 26.56
CA PRO A 178 15.92 40.76 26.41
C PRO A 178 14.89 41.90 26.20
N PRO A 179 15.18 43.14 26.61
CA PRO A 179 14.22 44.23 26.57
C PRO A 179 14.29 44.94 25.22
N ASP A 180 13.57 44.46 24.22
CA ASP A 180 12.97 45.34 23.22
C ASP A 180 11.94 44.57 22.39
N LEU A 181 10.95 45.28 21.87
CA LEU A 181 9.80 44.80 21.08
C LEU A 181 8.60 44.34 21.91
N ALA A 182 7.89 45.34 22.40
CA ALA A 182 6.50 45.26 22.74
C ALA A 182 5.66 44.78 21.55
N GLY A 183 4.81 43.78 21.81
CA GLY A 183 3.62 43.54 20.99
C GLY A 183 3.43 42.10 20.58
N LYS A 184 2.51 41.45 21.32
CA LYS A 184 1.85 40.16 21.06
C LYS A 184 2.52 38.95 21.74
N CYS A 185 1.94 38.59 22.89
CA CYS A 185 1.69 37.19 23.19
C CYS A 185 0.63 36.65 22.21
#